data_AF-A0A932FIZ5-F1
#
_entry.id   AF-A0A932FIZ5-F1
#
_cell.length_a   1.000
_cell.length_b   1.000
_cell.length_c   1.000
_cell.angle_alpha   90.00
_cell.angle_beta   90.00
_cell.angle_gamma   90.00
#
_symmetry.space_group_name_H-M   'P 1'
#
loop_
_entity.id
_entity.type
_entity.pdbx_description
1 polymer ?
#
loop_
_entity_poly.entity_id
_entity_poly.type
_entity_poly.pdbx_seq_one_letter_code
_entity_poly.pdbx_strand_id
1 'polypeptide(L)'
;MLKRIHAEITRRALGKVFSPRALEIIVASNIKQDALSGQLGHDEYHFDNNAFEKSKAYIEEQRILISSALERGQVESAWAAFGRLTHTAQDFYAHTNYIDLWLSCQESGMIPSPAELDPLDPDLIDSPALRSGKLYYPFEALTFIPALRKFVMPFLPRDSHTWMNLDSAERGPLFEYAYQAAVRRTRYEFDLIERGFSSNGLALFQDSLESHA
;
A
#
# COMPACT_ATOMS: atom_id res chain seq x y z
N MET A 1 2.09 -12.37 8.82
CA MET A 1 0.75 -12.36 8.21
C MET A 1 0.64 -11.17 7.27
N LEU A 2 0.88 -9.94 7.75
CA LEU A 2 1.00 -8.69 6.98
C LEU A 2 1.84 -8.83 5.71
N LYS A 3 3.11 -9.24 5.87
CA LYS A 3 4.05 -9.53 4.77
C LYS A 3 3.53 -10.47 3.67
N ARG A 4 2.56 -11.35 3.98
CA ARG A 4 1.98 -12.25 2.97
C ARG A 4 0.93 -11.53 2.13
N ILE A 5 0.16 -10.63 2.72
CA ILE A 5 -0.91 -9.90 2.04
C ILE A 5 -0.35 -8.89 1.03
N HIS A 6 0.63 -8.08 1.41
CA HIS A 6 1.27 -7.15 0.46
C HIS A 6 1.91 -7.87 -0.74
N ALA A 7 2.56 -9.00 -0.48
CA ALA A 7 3.11 -9.85 -1.53
C ALA A 7 2.03 -10.38 -2.48
N GLU A 8 0.90 -10.81 -1.92
CA GLU A 8 -0.24 -11.32 -2.67
C GLU A 8 -0.88 -10.23 -3.54
N ILE A 9 -1.15 -9.06 -2.96
CA ILE A 9 -1.67 -7.88 -3.66
C ILE A 9 -0.76 -7.55 -4.86
N THR A 10 0.54 -7.47 -4.60
CA THR A 10 1.55 -7.15 -5.62
C THR A 10 1.58 -8.20 -6.74
N ARG A 11 1.62 -9.49 -6.40
CA ARG A 11 1.60 -10.57 -7.41
C ARG A 11 0.29 -10.61 -8.19
N ARG A 12 -0.85 -10.36 -7.54
CA ARG A 12 -2.16 -10.32 -8.20
C ARG A 12 -2.27 -9.16 -9.19
N ALA A 13 -1.79 -7.98 -8.82
CA ALA A 13 -1.83 -6.79 -9.67
C ALA A 13 -0.83 -6.85 -10.84
N LEU A 14 0.36 -7.40 -10.61
CA LEU A 14 1.52 -7.22 -11.50
C LEU A 14 2.06 -8.52 -12.13
N GLY A 15 1.57 -9.69 -11.70
CA GLY A 15 2.16 -10.98 -12.09
C GLY A 15 2.10 -11.32 -13.58
N LYS A 16 1.24 -10.64 -14.35
CA LYS A 16 1.15 -10.77 -15.82
C LYS A 16 1.94 -9.69 -16.57
N VAL A 17 2.55 -8.76 -15.85
CA VAL A 17 3.13 -7.52 -16.38
C VAL A 17 4.65 -7.59 -16.37
N PHE A 18 5.21 -8.11 -15.29
CA PHE A 18 6.65 -8.19 -15.08
C PHE A 18 7.14 -9.62 -15.27
N SER A 19 8.41 -9.77 -15.67
CA SER A 19 9.09 -11.06 -15.57
C SER A 19 9.09 -11.56 -14.11
N PRO A 20 9.24 -12.88 -13.89
CA PRO A 20 9.37 -13.43 -12.54
C PRO A 20 10.50 -12.79 -11.73
N ARG A 21 11.64 -12.46 -12.37
CA ARG A 21 12.78 -11.83 -11.68
C ARG A 21 12.43 -10.43 -11.19
N ALA A 22 11.89 -9.59 -12.07
CA ALA A 22 11.51 -8.23 -11.72
C ALA A 22 10.44 -8.22 -10.62
N LEU A 23 9.43 -9.09 -10.74
CA LEU A 23 8.36 -9.22 -9.76
C LEU A 23 8.87 -9.58 -8.37
N GLU A 24 9.83 -10.51 -8.25
CA GLU A 24 10.37 -10.89 -6.95
C GLU A 24 11.18 -9.76 -6.29
N ILE A 25 11.87 -8.92 -7.07
CA ILE A 25 12.57 -7.74 -6.52
C ILE A 25 11.57 -6.67 -6.04
N ILE A 26 10.50 -6.45 -6.80
CA ILE A 26 9.39 -5.55 -6.41
C ILE A 26 8.76 -6.05 -5.11
N VAL A 27 8.36 -7.32 -5.05
CA VAL A 27 7.75 -7.95 -3.87
C VAL A 27 8.69 -7.90 -2.67
N ALA A 28 9.97 -8.21 -2.84
CA ALA A 28 10.95 -8.16 -1.75
C ALA A 28 11.11 -6.75 -1.19
N SER A 29 11.14 -5.74 -2.05
CA SER A 29 11.31 -4.33 -1.64
C SER A 29 10.05 -3.76 -0.99
N ASN A 30 8.88 -4.21 -1.46
CA ASN A 30 7.59 -3.92 -0.87
C ASN A 30 7.52 -4.45 0.59
N ILE A 31 7.69 -5.77 0.78
CA ILE A 31 7.65 -6.41 2.11
C ILE A 31 8.72 -5.87 3.08
N LYS A 32 9.85 -5.36 2.56
CA LYS A 32 10.94 -4.84 3.38
C LYS A 32 10.56 -3.55 4.14
N GLN A 33 9.53 -2.81 3.71
CA GLN A 33 9.05 -1.64 4.44
C GLN A 33 8.52 -2.04 5.84
N ASP A 34 7.89 -3.21 5.98
CA ASP A 34 7.47 -3.80 7.27
C ASP A 34 8.62 -4.37 8.13
N ALA A 35 9.88 -4.11 7.78
CA ALA A 35 10.99 -4.47 8.67
C ALA A 35 10.94 -3.58 9.94
N LEU A 36 11.49 -4.07 11.06
CA LEU A 36 11.52 -3.30 12.31
C LEU A 36 12.12 -1.90 12.12
N SER A 37 13.11 -1.76 11.23
CA SER A 37 13.73 -0.49 10.86
C SER A 37 12.79 0.47 10.13
N GLY A 38 11.77 -0.03 9.43
CA GLY A 38 10.76 0.78 8.73
C GLY A 38 9.50 1.04 9.56
N GLN A 39 9.37 0.43 10.74
CA GLN A 39 8.21 0.61 11.64
C GLN A 39 8.43 1.70 12.69
N LEU A 40 9.69 2.03 13.02
CA LEU A 40 10.02 3.03 14.03
C LEU A 40 10.40 4.36 13.38
N GLY A 41 9.56 5.38 13.54
CA GLY A 41 9.85 6.75 13.10
C GLY A 41 9.64 7.02 11.61
N HIS A 42 8.95 6.11 10.91
CA HIS A 42 8.73 6.16 9.46
C HIS A 42 7.24 6.14 9.12
N ASP A 43 6.48 7.08 9.67
CA ASP A 43 5.04 7.22 9.39
C ASP A 43 4.77 7.34 7.88
N GLU A 44 5.72 7.91 7.13
CA GLU A 44 5.63 8.08 5.68
C GLU A 44 5.45 6.77 4.92
N TYR A 45 5.91 5.63 5.45
CA TYR A 45 5.80 4.35 4.75
C TYR A 45 4.41 3.73 4.86
N HIS A 46 3.65 4.08 5.90
CA HIS A 46 2.46 3.33 6.35
C HIS A 46 1.17 4.17 6.40
N PHE A 47 1.23 5.46 6.08
CA PHE A 47 0.08 6.38 6.25
C PHE A 47 -0.40 6.51 7.70
N ASP A 48 0.44 6.21 8.69
CA ASP A 48 0.09 6.30 10.12
C ASP A 48 0.09 7.73 10.65
N ASN A 49 -0.49 7.93 11.84
CA ASN A 49 -0.43 9.18 12.61
C ASN A 49 -0.98 10.42 11.89
N ASN A 50 -1.91 10.24 10.94
CA ASN A 50 -2.38 11.28 10.00
C ASN A 50 -1.25 11.97 9.22
N ALA A 51 -0.10 11.32 9.02
CA ALA A 51 1.05 11.86 8.30
C ALA A 51 0.88 11.81 6.77
N PHE A 52 -0.34 12.08 6.26
CA PHE A 52 -0.73 11.92 4.86
C PHE A 52 0.22 12.63 3.89
N GLU A 53 0.59 13.87 4.17
CA GLU A 53 1.48 14.64 3.31
C GLU A 53 2.87 14.01 3.20
N LYS A 54 3.38 13.39 4.26
CA LYS A 54 4.66 12.69 4.22
C LYS A 54 4.57 11.43 3.35
N SER A 55 3.51 10.64 3.51
CA SER A 55 3.30 9.44 2.70
C SER A 55 3.04 9.75 1.22
N LYS A 56 2.26 10.80 0.93
CA LYS A 56 2.07 11.32 -0.45
C LYS A 56 3.42 11.76 -1.04
N ALA A 57 4.21 12.53 -0.29
CA ALA A 57 5.54 12.96 -0.73
C ALA A 57 6.49 11.78 -0.97
N TYR A 58 6.46 10.74 -0.12
CA TYR A 58 7.25 9.53 -0.29
C TYR A 58 6.88 8.76 -1.56
N ILE A 59 5.59 8.65 -1.88
CA ILE A 59 5.12 8.06 -3.15
C ILE A 59 5.72 8.83 -4.34
N GLU A 60 5.65 10.16 -4.33
CA GLU A 60 6.23 10.98 -5.42
C GLU A 60 7.75 10.82 -5.51
N GLU A 61 8.45 10.77 -4.38
CA GLU A 61 9.89 10.51 -4.33
C GLU A 61 10.22 9.17 -5.00
N GLN A 62 9.47 8.11 -4.68
CA GLN A 62 9.68 6.81 -5.31
C GLN A 62 9.42 6.86 -6.83
N ARG A 63 8.43 7.62 -7.31
CA ARG A 63 8.21 7.81 -8.76
C ARG A 63 9.40 8.49 -9.42
N ILE A 64 9.95 9.53 -8.81
CA ILE A 64 11.16 10.22 -9.31
C ILE A 64 12.35 9.26 -9.35
N LEU A 65 12.52 8.42 -8.32
CA LEU A 65 13.58 7.41 -8.26
C LEU A 65 13.44 6.35 -9.36
N ILE A 66 12.21 5.90 -9.65
CA ILE A 66 11.94 4.95 -10.74
C ILE A 66 12.41 5.57 -12.07
N SER A 67 11.97 6.79 -12.38
CA SER A 67 12.34 7.45 -13.64
C SER A 67 13.84 7.67 -13.77
N SER A 68 14.43 8.22 -12.72
CA SER A 68 15.88 8.46 -12.65
C SER A 68 16.70 7.18 -12.82
N ALA A 69 16.24 6.06 -12.24
CA ALA A 69 16.92 4.78 -12.36
C ALA A 69 16.80 4.20 -13.77
N LEU A 70 15.62 4.29 -14.40
CA LEU A 70 15.42 3.81 -15.78
C LEU A 70 16.25 4.60 -16.80
N GLU A 71 16.34 5.93 -16.64
CA GLU A 71 17.20 6.78 -17.49
C GLU A 71 18.68 6.39 -17.43
N ARG A 72 19.14 5.89 -16.26
CA ARG A 72 20.51 5.41 -16.06
C ARG A 72 20.70 3.93 -16.36
N GLY A 73 19.67 3.22 -16.83
CA GLY A 73 19.70 1.77 -17.04
C GLY A 73 19.82 0.95 -15.75
N GLN A 74 19.54 1.53 -14.59
CA GLN A 74 19.61 0.90 -13.27
C GLN A 74 18.30 0.20 -12.91
N VAL A 75 17.90 -0.78 -13.72
CA VAL A 75 16.55 -1.36 -13.68
C VAL A 75 16.17 -1.98 -12.33
N GLU A 76 17.11 -2.67 -11.67
CA GLU A 76 16.85 -3.24 -10.34
C GLU A 76 16.54 -2.16 -9.28
N SER A 77 17.14 -0.98 -9.41
CA SER A 77 16.84 0.15 -8.52
C SER A 77 15.43 0.70 -8.78
N ALA A 78 14.99 0.71 -10.05
CA ALA A 78 13.63 1.08 -10.40
C ALA A 78 12.61 0.08 -9.83
N TRP A 79 12.85 -1.23 -9.94
CA TRP A 79 12.01 -2.26 -9.32
C TRP A 79 11.93 -2.13 -7.80
N ALA A 80 13.07 -1.85 -7.16
CA ALA A 80 13.09 -1.65 -5.72
C ALA A 80 12.29 -0.42 -5.29
N ALA A 81 12.42 0.70 -6.01
CA ALA A 81 11.64 1.91 -5.77
C ALA A 81 10.14 1.67 -5.98
N PHE A 82 9.78 0.92 -7.03
CA PHE A 82 8.38 0.57 -7.28
C PHE A 82 7.79 -0.35 -6.20
N GLY A 83 8.59 -1.29 -5.67
CA GLY A 83 8.18 -2.10 -4.51
C GLY A 83 7.86 -1.23 -3.29
N ARG A 84 8.73 -0.25 -2.97
CA ARG A 84 8.50 0.68 -1.85
C ARG A 84 7.27 1.55 -2.05
N LEU A 85 7.10 2.09 -3.26
CA LEU A 85 5.94 2.89 -3.63
C LEU A 85 4.65 2.11 -3.42
N THR A 86 4.59 0.89 -3.95
CA THR A 86 3.38 0.07 -3.90
C THR A 86 3.04 -0.34 -2.46
N HIS A 87 4.03 -0.55 -1.60
CA HIS A 87 3.79 -0.79 -0.17
C HIS A 87 2.98 0.35 0.45
N THR A 88 3.49 1.57 0.36
CA THR A 88 2.84 2.76 0.94
C THR A 88 1.48 3.00 0.31
N ALA A 89 1.33 2.80 -1.00
CA ALA A 89 0.04 2.93 -1.68
C ALA A 89 -0.99 1.86 -1.23
N GLN A 90 -0.54 0.67 -0.83
CA GLN A 90 -1.40 -0.39 -0.30
C GLN A 90 -1.85 -0.07 1.13
N ASP A 91 -0.92 0.40 1.98
CA ASP A 91 -1.20 0.75 3.37
C ASP A 91 -2.22 1.89 3.54
N PHE A 92 -2.34 2.77 2.53
CA PHE A 92 -3.40 3.77 2.51
C PHE A 92 -4.79 3.17 2.77
N TYR A 93 -5.13 2.02 2.19
CA TYR A 93 -6.46 1.41 2.40
C TYR A 93 -6.53 0.55 3.66
N ALA A 94 -5.38 0.14 4.18
CA ALA A 94 -5.32 -0.68 5.37
C ALA A 94 -5.34 0.16 6.65
N HIS A 95 -4.68 1.33 6.66
CA HIS A 95 -4.41 2.10 7.87
C HIS A 95 -5.21 3.42 7.95
N THR A 96 -6.02 3.73 6.93
CA THR A 96 -6.93 4.88 6.93
C THR A 96 -8.39 4.45 7.06
N ASN A 97 -9.27 5.40 7.35
CA ASN A 97 -10.72 5.20 7.29
C ASN A 97 -11.31 5.36 5.88
N TYR A 98 -10.50 5.31 4.80
CA TYR A 98 -10.98 5.51 3.43
C TYR A 98 -12.16 4.59 3.07
N ILE A 99 -12.07 3.30 3.44
CA ILE A 99 -13.13 2.32 3.16
C ILE A 99 -14.43 2.68 3.90
N ASP A 100 -14.34 3.09 5.16
CA ASP A 100 -15.50 3.54 5.94
C ASP A 100 -16.13 4.79 5.32
N LEU A 101 -15.31 5.76 4.89
CA LEU A 101 -15.79 6.98 4.24
C LEU A 101 -16.52 6.64 2.94
N TRP A 102 -15.92 5.80 2.09
CA TRP A 102 -16.54 5.41 0.84
C TRP A 102 -17.88 4.70 1.06
N LEU A 103 -17.96 3.78 2.04
CA LEU A 103 -19.22 3.10 2.38
C LEU A 103 -20.27 4.07 2.93
N SER A 104 -19.86 5.11 3.66
CA SER A 104 -20.78 6.12 4.22
C SER A 104 -21.43 7.02 3.16
N CYS A 105 -20.84 7.12 1.96
CA CYS A 105 -21.38 7.88 0.84
C CYS A 105 -22.41 7.11 0.01
N GLN A 106 -22.59 5.81 0.28
CA GLN A 106 -23.53 4.97 -0.46
C GLN A 106 -24.97 5.22 -0.02
N GLU A 107 -25.92 5.00 -0.93
CA GLU A 107 -27.34 5.15 -0.62
C GLU A 107 -27.77 4.25 0.54
N SER A 108 -28.66 4.77 1.39
CA SER A 108 -29.09 4.08 2.62
C SER A 108 -29.61 2.67 2.33
N GLY A 109 -28.92 1.67 2.88
CA GLY A 109 -29.29 0.25 2.77
C GLY A 109 -28.58 -0.50 1.63
N MET A 110 -27.81 0.18 0.79
CA MET A 110 -26.90 -0.47 -0.14
C MET A 110 -25.58 -0.81 0.55
N ILE A 111 -25.13 -2.05 0.35
CA ILE A 111 -23.77 -2.48 0.67
C ILE A 111 -23.17 -2.93 -0.66
N PRO A 112 -22.53 -2.02 -1.41
CA PRO A 112 -21.95 -2.38 -2.70
C PRO A 112 -20.84 -3.40 -2.52
N SER A 113 -20.56 -4.19 -3.55
CA SER A 113 -19.47 -5.15 -3.51
C SER A 113 -18.10 -4.46 -3.45
N PRO A 114 -17.07 -5.12 -2.90
CA PRO A 114 -15.68 -4.64 -2.95
C PRO A 114 -15.16 -4.30 -4.36
N ALA A 115 -15.74 -4.91 -5.40
CA ALA A 115 -15.40 -4.65 -6.79
C ALA A 115 -15.89 -3.27 -7.29
N GLU A 116 -16.94 -2.72 -6.66
CA GLU A 116 -17.54 -1.43 -7.02
C GLU A 116 -16.84 -0.23 -6.35
N LEU A 117 -16.02 -0.48 -5.33
CA LEU A 117 -15.23 0.58 -4.67
C LEU A 117 -14.44 1.37 -5.69
N ASP A 118 -14.48 2.70 -5.67
CA ASP A 118 -13.49 3.49 -6.40
C ASP A 118 -12.29 3.73 -5.46
N PRO A 119 -11.09 3.19 -5.74
CA PRO A 119 -9.92 3.43 -4.90
C PRO A 119 -9.33 4.85 -5.07
N LEU A 120 -9.75 5.61 -6.09
CA LEU A 120 -9.12 6.87 -6.47
C LEU A 120 -10.07 8.07 -6.39
N ASP A 121 -11.13 7.97 -5.60
CA ASP A 121 -12.12 9.04 -5.47
C ASP A 121 -11.47 10.29 -4.86
N PRO A 122 -11.32 11.40 -5.62
CA PRO A 122 -10.63 12.59 -5.16
C PRO A 122 -11.36 13.26 -3.99
N ASP A 123 -12.70 13.20 -3.95
CA ASP A 123 -13.50 13.82 -2.90
C ASP A 123 -13.27 13.12 -1.55
N LEU A 124 -12.93 11.83 -1.58
CA LEU A 124 -12.60 11.05 -0.39
C LEU A 124 -11.13 11.16 -0.01
N ILE A 125 -10.21 11.14 -0.99
CA ILE A 125 -8.76 11.25 -0.76
C ILE A 125 -8.39 12.59 -0.13
N ASP A 126 -9.06 13.67 -0.55
CA ASP A 126 -8.82 15.02 -0.04
C ASP A 126 -9.86 15.45 1.01
N SER A 127 -10.69 14.50 1.47
CA SER A 127 -11.70 14.74 2.48
C SER A 127 -11.08 15.19 3.81
N PRO A 128 -11.59 16.25 4.46
CA PRO A 128 -11.18 16.60 5.81
C PRO A 128 -11.60 15.54 6.86
N ALA A 129 -12.47 14.59 6.49
CA ALA A 129 -12.87 13.47 7.34
C ALA A 129 -11.93 12.26 7.23
N LEU A 130 -10.98 12.28 6.28
CA LEU A 130 -9.96 11.25 6.15
C LEU A 130 -9.00 11.30 7.33
N ARG A 131 -8.79 10.14 7.95
CA ARG A 131 -7.93 9.95 9.11
C ARG A 131 -7.30 8.57 9.07
N SER A 132 -6.15 8.44 9.70
CA SER A 132 -5.43 7.19 9.86
C SER A 132 -5.20 6.81 11.30
N GLY A 133 -4.85 5.55 11.49
CA GLY A 133 -4.51 4.99 12.78
C GLY A 133 -3.35 5.74 13.43
N LYS A 134 -3.52 6.14 14.69
CA LYS A 134 -2.43 6.71 15.49
C LYS A 134 -1.69 5.61 16.24
N LEU A 135 -0.37 5.75 16.31
CA LEU A 135 0.52 4.87 17.07
C LEU A 135 0.66 5.37 18.51
N TYR A 136 0.17 4.60 19.47
CA TYR A 136 0.20 4.88 20.91
C TYR A 136 1.31 4.10 21.62
N TYR A 137 2.57 4.40 21.29
CA TYR A 137 3.71 3.77 21.93
C TYR A 137 3.94 4.25 23.38
N PRO A 138 4.50 3.39 24.25
CA PRO A 138 4.88 2.00 23.99
C PRO A 138 3.70 1.01 24.10
N PHE A 139 2.54 1.47 24.56
CA PHE A 139 1.43 0.59 24.95
C PHE A 139 0.87 -0.22 23.77
N GLU A 140 0.80 0.37 22.58
CA GLU A 140 0.40 -0.31 21.35
C GLU A 140 1.36 -1.43 20.94
N ALA A 141 2.65 -1.35 21.26
CA ALA A 141 3.60 -2.43 20.97
C ALA A 141 3.23 -3.75 21.67
N LEU A 142 2.50 -3.68 22.79
CA LEU A 142 2.05 -4.86 23.51
C LEU A 142 0.97 -5.64 22.75
N THR A 143 0.28 -5.03 21.77
CA THR A 143 -0.75 -5.70 20.96
C THR A 143 -0.15 -6.70 19.96
N PHE A 144 1.14 -6.56 19.62
CA PHE A 144 1.87 -7.53 18.81
C PHE A 144 2.10 -8.87 19.53
N ILE A 145 1.96 -8.91 20.85
CA ILE A 145 2.02 -10.15 21.64
C ILE A 145 0.58 -10.70 21.76
N PRO A 146 0.21 -11.82 21.09
CA PRO A 146 -1.18 -12.27 21.01
C PRO A 146 -1.86 -12.49 22.37
N ALA A 147 -1.11 -12.95 23.37
CA ALA A 147 -1.61 -13.16 24.73
C ALA A 147 -2.00 -11.85 25.44
N LEU A 148 -1.31 -10.75 25.15
CA LEU A 148 -1.55 -9.45 25.78
C LEU A 148 -2.59 -8.63 25.02
N ARG A 149 -2.73 -8.83 23.71
CA ARG A 149 -3.65 -8.07 22.85
C ARG A 149 -5.05 -7.92 23.43
N LYS A 150 -5.67 -9.00 23.90
CA LYS A 150 -7.05 -8.97 24.45
C LYS A 150 -7.20 -8.11 25.72
N PHE A 151 -6.11 -7.93 26.47
CA PHE A 151 -6.09 -7.13 27.70
C PHE A 151 -5.74 -5.67 27.42
N VAL A 152 -4.91 -5.41 26.40
CA VAL A 152 -4.44 -4.06 26.03
C VAL A 152 -5.47 -3.33 25.17
N MET A 153 -6.11 -4.03 24.23
CA MET A 153 -7.06 -3.48 23.26
C MET A 153 -8.17 -2.61 23.87
N PRO A 154 -8.85 -3.00 24.98
CA PRO A 154 -9.91 -2.18 25.57
C PRO A 154 -9.46 -0.82 26.09
N PHE A 155 -8.17 -0.64 26.36
CA PHE A 155 -7.59 0.61 26.86
C PHE A 155 -7.00 1.48 25.76
N LEU A 156 -6.87 0.96 24.53
CA LEU A 156 -6.42 1.76 23.40
C LEU A 156 -7.55 2.66 22.89
N PRO A 157 -7.25 3.93 22.53
CA PRO A 157 -8.20 4.81 21.85
C PRO A 157 -8.73 4.19 20.56
N ARG A 158 -9.98 4.51 20.19
CA ARG A 158 -10.62 3.95 18.99
C ARG A 158 -9.97 4.40 17.68
N ASP A 159 -9.23 5.50 17.71
CA ASP A 159 -8.41 6.01 16.61
C ASP A 159 -6.99 5.43 16.59
N SER A 160 -6.71 4.39 17.38
CA SER A 160 -5.40 3.72 17.32
C SER A 160 -5.24 2.89 16.05
N HIS A 161 -3.98 2.74 15.61
CA HIS A 161 -3.60 1.85 14.51
C HIS A 161 -4.16 0.45 14.68
N THR A 162 -4.05 -0.11 15.89
CA THR A 162 -4.54 -1.44 16.20
C THR A 162 -6.05 -1.56 16.05
N TRP A 163 -6.84 -0.50 16.24
CA TRP A 163 -8.29 -0.56 16.00
C TRP A 163 -8.64 -0.35 14.53
N MET A 164 -7.93 0.54 13.85
CA MET A 164 -8.24 0.93 12.48
C MET A 164 -7.68 -0.02 11.42
N ASN A 165 -6.61 -0.79 11.70
CA ASN A 165 -5.97 -1.56 10.65
C ASN A 165 -6.86 -2.65 10.02
N LEU A 166 -6.71 -2.79 8.71
CA LEU A 166 -7.38 -3.77 7.85
C LEU A 166 -6.35 -4.67 7.15
N ASP A 167 -5.25 -5.02 7.81
CA ASP A 167 -4.16 -5.78 7.17
C ASP A 167 -4.45 -7.28 7.00
N SER A 168 -5.58 -7.77 7.51
CA SER A 168 -5.92 -9.19 7.43
C SER A 168 -7.42 -9.50 7.55
N ALA A 169 -7.83 -10.66 7.05
CA ALA A 169 -9.22 -11.10 7.08
C ALA A 169 -9.79 -11.20 8.52
N GLU A 170 -8.96 -11.48 9.52
CA GLU A 170 -9.34 -11.51 10.93
C GLU A 170 -9.75 -10.13 11.47
N ARG A 171 -9.45 -9.05 10.73
CA ARG A 171 -9.89 -7.68 11.05
C ARG A 171 -11.36 -7.45 10.73
N GLY A 172 -11.98 -8.33 9.96
CA GLY A 172 -13.40 -8.28 9.64
C GLY A 172 -13.68 -7.99 8.15
N PRO A 173 -14.95 -7.75 7.80
CA PRO A 173 -15.40 -7.74 6.40
C PRO A 173 -14.81 -6.61 5.56
N LEU A 174 -14.35 -5.52 6.18
CA LEU A 174 -13.73 -4.39 5.48
C LEU A 174 -12.36 -4.74 4.89
N PHE A 175 -11.72 -5.82 5.35
CA PHE A 175 -10.47 -6.33 4.77
C PHE A 175 -10.58 -6.54 3.26
N GLU A 176 -11.67 -7.13 2.77
CA GLU A 176 -11.80 -7.44 1.35
C GLU A 176 -11.87 -6.16 0.49
N TYR A 177 -12.53 -5.12 1.01
CA TYR A 177 -12.55 -3.81 0.34
C TYR A 177 -11.15 -3.22 0.28
N ALA A 178 -10.42 -3.20 1.41
CA ALA A 178 -9.05 -2.69 1.47
C ALA A 178 -8.13 -3.47 0.51
N TYR A 179 -8.23 -4.80 0.48
CA TYR A 179 -7.47 -5.66 -0.41
C TYR A 179 -7.75 -5.35 -1.89
N GLN A 180 -9.02 -5.28 -2.30
CA GLN A 180 -9.38 -4.98 -3.71
C GLN A 180 -9.00 -3.54 -4.10
N ALA A 181 -9.09 -2.59 -3.18
CA ALA A 181 -8.62 -1.22 -3.38
C ALA A 181 -7.12 -1.20 -3.65
N ALA A 182 -6.35 -1.89 -2.79
CA ALA A 182 -4.90 -1.95 -2.84
C ALA A 182 -4.39 -2.65 -4.12
N VAL A 183 -5.06 -3.72 -4.58
CA VAL A 183 -4.77 -4.37 -5.87
C VAL A 183 -4.94 -3.39 -7.03
N ARG A 184 -6.06 -2.67 -7.07
CA ARG A 184 -6.35 -1.72 -8.15
C ARG A 184 -5.44 -0.50 -8.08
N ARG A 185 -5.14 0.01 -6.89
CA ARG A 185 -4.17 1.09 -6.70
C ARG A 185 -2.78 0.67 -7.17
N THR A 186 -2.33 -0.53 -6.83
CA THR A 186 -1.04 -1.07 -7.28
C THR A 186 -0.97 -1.11 -8.82
N ARG A 187 -2.06 -1.53 -9.47
CA ARG A 187 -2.15 -1.53 -10.94
C ARG A 187 -2.14 -0.11 -11.51
N TYR A 188 -2.87 0.81 -10.89
CA TYR A 188 -2.90 2.22 -11.31
C TYR A 188 -1.52 2.88 -11.24
N GLU A 189 -0.74 2.61 -10.19
CA GLU A 189 0.63 3.13 -10.06
C GLU A 189 1.54 2.61 -11.19
N PHE A 190 1.35 1.35 -11.62
CA PHE A 190 2.02 0.84 -12.82
C PHE A 190 1.56 1.57 -14.09
N ASP A 191 0.25 1.77 -14.27
CA ASP A 191 -0.29 2.42 -15.46
C ASP A 191 0.18 3.89 -15.58
N LEU A 192 0.41 4.57 -14.46
CA LEU A 192 1.02 5.91 -14.45
C LEU A 192 2.46 5.89 -14.97
N ILE A 193 3.26 4.91 -14.54
CA ILE A 193 4.62 4.71 -15.04
C ILE A 193 4.57 4.39 -16.53
N GLU A 194 3.71 3.46 -16.96
CA GLU A 194 3.55 3.08 -18.36
C GLU A 194 3.30 4.29 -19.29
N ARG A 195 2.46 5.24 -18.88
CA ARG A 195 2.20 6.48 -19.65
C ARG A 195 3.40 7.42 -19.73
N GLY A 196 4.33 7.32 -18.78
CA GLY A 196 5.50 8.19 -18.67
C GLY A 196 6.74 7.71 -19.45
N PHE A 197 6.75 6.48 -19.98
CA PHE A 197 7.91 5.91 -20.66
C PHE A 197 7.65 5.57 -22.13
N SER A 198 8.73 5.59 -22.92
CA SER A 198 8.73 5.02 -24.27
C SER A 198 8.58 3.50 -24.21
N SER A 199 8.17 2.87 -25.32
CA SER A 199 8.02 1.41 -25.41
C SER A 199 9.29 0.66 -25.01
N ASN A 200 10.47 1.17 -25.35
CA ASN A 200 11.75 0.56 -24.96
C ASN A 200 12.02 0.71 -23.45
N GLY A 201 11.74 1.88 -22.87
CA GLY A 201 11.88 2.09 -21.42
C GLY A 201 10.91 1.22 -20.62
N LEU A 202 9.69 1.04 -21.13
CA LEU A 202 8.70 0.17 -20.54
C LEU A 202 9.11 -1.30 -20.63
N ALA A 203 9.59 -1.75 -21.79
CA ALA A 203 10.07 -3.13 -21.96
C ALA A 203 11.28 -3.43 -21.06
N LEU A 204 12.17 -2.45 -20.87
CA LEU A 204 13.26 -2.55 -19.89
C LEU A 204 12.71 -2.69 -18.47
N PHE A 205 11.74 -1.85 -18.08
CA PHE A 205 11.14 -1.90 -16.74
C PHE A 205 10.35 -3.19 -16.49
N GLN A 206 9.65 -3.72 -17.49
CA GLN A 206 8.92 -4.98 -17.38
C GLN A 206 9.83 -6.22 -17.42
N ASP A 207 11.12 -6.03 -17.75
CA ASP A 207 12.07 -7.11 -18.04
C ASP A 207 11.58 -8.01 -19.18
N SER A 208 11.05 -7.39 -20.24
CA SER A 208 10.45 -8.05 -21.41
C SER A 208 11.23 -7.82 -22.71
N LEU A 209 12.33 -7.07 -22.67
CA LEU A 209 13.26 -6.99 -23.81
C LEU A 209 13.80 -8.39 -24.10
N GLU A 210 13.54 -8.88 -25.32
CA GLU A 210 14.16 -10.12 -25.79
C GLU A 210 15.66 -9.99 -25.58
N SER A 211 16.22 -10.93 -24.81
CA SER A 211 17.66 -11.11 -24.75
C SER A 211 18.09 -11.54 -26.15
N HIS A 212 18.50 -10.60 -26.99
CA HIS A 212 19.24 -10.92 -28.21
C HIS A 212 20.59 -11.49 -27.76
N ALA A 213 20.59 -12.80 -27.51
CA ALA A 213 21.76 -13.65 -27.40
C ALA A 213 22.28 -13.99 -28.80
#